data_AF-A0A2G9ZCC5-F1
#
_entry.id   AF-A0A2G9ZCC5-F1
#
_cell.length_a   1.000
_cell.length_b   1.000
_cell.length_c   1.000
_cell.angle_alpha   90.00
_cell.angle_beta   90.00
_cell.angle_gamma   90.00
#
_symmetry.space_group_name_H-M   'P 1'
#
loop_
_entity.id
_entity.type
_entity.pdbx_description
1 polymer ?
#
loop_
_entity_poly.entity_id
_entity_poly.type
_entity_poly.pdbx_seq_one_letter_code
_entity_poly.pdbx_strand_id
1 'polypeptide(L)'
;MGNLRKYIFNFLKISSKICNLFKNKIDPNELSKFGNLLKIDGNRAIIHVERSKGLEIAAKILDKFEVEDILITEPDLEEIIQKFYGTS
;
A
#
# COMPACT_ATOMS: atom_id res chain seq x y z
N MET A 1 -2.55 29.14 0.00
CA MET A 1 -1.81 27.85 0.03
C MET A 1 -1.93 27.04 1.33
N GLY A 2 -2.84 27.35 2.28
CA GLY A 2 -2.91 26.68 3.60
C GLY A 2 -3.65 25.32 3.68
N ASN A 3 -4.50 24.98 2.72
CA ASN A 3 -5.38 23.81 2.83
C ASN A 3 -4.77 22.48 2.35
N LEU A 4 -3.78 22.54 1.45
CA LEU A 4 -3.24 21.35 0.80
C LEU A 4 -2.35 20.53 1.73
N ARG A 5 -1.53 21.19 2.56
CA ARG A 5 -0.77 20.53 3.62
C ARG A 5 -1.69 19.77 4.57
N LYS A 6 -2.77 20.42 5.04
CA LYS A 6 -3.75 19.79 5.93
C LYS A 6 -4.40 18.55 5.28
N TYR A 7 -4.69 18.62 3.98
CA TYR A 7 -5.25 17.49 3.25
C TYR A 7 -4.26 16.32 3.12
N ILE A 8 -3.00 16.58 2.80
CA ILE A 8 -1.94 15.56 2.71
C ILE A 8 -1.72 14.88 4.05
N PHE A 9 -1.64 15.65 5.15
CA PHE A 9 -1.51 15.10 6.50
C PHE A 9 -2.75 14.30 6.92
N ASN A 10 -3.94 14.71 6.51
CA ASN A 10 -5.15 13.94 6.78
C ASN A 10 -5.16 12.62 5.99
N PHE A 11 -4.73 12.66 4.73
CA PHE A 11 -4.60 11.47 3.88
C PHE A 11 -3.59 10.47 4.48
N LEU A 12 -2.42 10.94 4.94
CA LEU A 12 -1.43 10.13 5.68
C LEU A 12 -2.05 9.39 6.86
N LYS A 13 -2.87 10.09 7.67
CA LYS A 13 -3.47 9.50 8.87
C LYS A 13 -4.45 8.38 8.59
N ILE A 14 -5.07 8.35 7.42
CA ILE A 14 -6.11 7.37 7.06
C ILE A 14 -5.63 6.32 6.07
N SER A 15 -4.36 6.34 5.68
CA SER A 15 -3.76 5.42 4.72
C SER A 15 -2.74 4.49 5.38
N SER A 16 -2.61 3.29 4.83
CA SER A 16 -1.54 2.36 5.17
C SER A 16 -1.02 1.67 3.92
N LYS A 17 0.27 1.35 3.94
CA LYS A 17 0.96 0.55 2.94
C LYS A 17 1.22 -0.82 3.50
N ILE A 18 0.93 -1.83 2.71
CA ILE A 18 1.29 -3.21 2.98
C ILE A 18 2.36 -3.58 1.97
N CYS A 19 3.55 -3.87 2.47
CA CYS A 19 4.66 -4.38 1.69
C CYS A 19 4.73 -5.90 1.93
N ASN A 20 4.56 -6.67 0.86
CA ASN A 20 4.56 -8.12 0.91
C ASN A 20 5.74 -8.67 0.14
N LEU A 21 6.41 -9.65 0.71
CA LEU A 21 7.34 -10.53 0.02
C LEU A 21 6.72 -11.93 -0.05
N PHE A 22 6.50 -12.42 -1.26
CA PHE A 22 5.88 -13.73 -1.50
C PHE A 22 6.94 -14.78 -1.83
N LYS A 23 6.67 -16.05 -1.51
CA LYS A 23 7.58 -17.15 -1.90
C LYS A 23 7.60 -17.37 -3.40
N ASN A 24 6.45 -17.18 -4.04
CA ASN A 24 6.26 -17.43 -5.47
C ASN A 24 5.83 -16.15 -6.19
N LYS A 25 5.97 -16.15 -7.52
CA LYS A 25 5.49 -15.06 -8.36
C LYS A 25 3.96 -14.98 -8.28
N ILE A 26 3.43 -13.79 -8.03
CA ILE A 26 1.99 -13.56 -7.89
C ILE A 26 1.44 -12.73 -9.04
N ASP A 27 0.22 -13.05 -9.45
CA ASP A 27 -0.50 -12.28 -10.46
C ASP A 27 -0.95 -10.90 -9.91
N PRO A 28 -0.62 -9.78 -10.58
CA PRO A 28 -1.01 -8.44 -10.14
C PRO A 28 -2.53 -8.26 -10.01
N ASN A 29 -3.33 -8.97 -10.81
CA ASN A 29 -4.79 -8.84 -10.79
C ASN A 29 -5.40 -9.45 -9.53
N GLU A 30 -4.76 -10.46 -8.96
CA GLU A 30 -5.16 -11.04 -7.68
C GLU A 30 -4.89 -10.08 -6.53
N LEU A 31 -3.74 -9.40 -6.52
CA LEU A 31 -3.35 -8.44 -5.47
C LEU A 31 -4.17 -7.15 -5.51
N SER A 32 -4.59 -6.72 -6.70
CA SER A 32 -5.44 -5.54 -6.88
C SER A 32 -6.83 -5.68 -6.24
N LYS A 33 -7.23 -6.90 -5.83
CA LYS A 33 -8.49 -7.14 -5.08
C LYS A 33 -8.41 -6.72 -3.61
N PHE A 34 -7.20 -6.59 -3.07
CA PHE A 34 -6.95 -6.30 -1.65
C PHE A 34 -6.76 -4.82 -1.37
N GLY A 35 -6.51 -4.03 -2.41
CA GLY A 35 -6.27 -2.60 -2.30
C GLY A 35 -5.72 -2.05 -3.62
N ASN A 36 -5.20 -0.83 -3.56
CA ASN A 36 -4.60 -0.20 -4.72
C ASN A 36 -3.13 -0.65 -4.85
N LEU A 37 -2.84 -1.53 -5.81
CA LEU A 37 -1.49 -2.01 -6.07
C LEU A 37 -0.63 -0.85 -6.59
N LEU A 38 0.33 -0.40 -5.78
CA LEU A 38 1.23 0.71 -6.14
C LEU A 38 2.43 0.23 -6.95
N LYS A 39 2.98 -0.92 -6.59
CA LYS A 39 4.18 -1.48 -7.21
C LYS A 39 4.17 -2.99 -7.11
N ILE A 40 4.64 -3.66 -8.15
CA ILE A 40 4.96 -5.07 -8.14
C ILE A 40 6.33 -5.28 -8.80
N ASP A 41 7.19 -6.04 -8.15
CA ASP A 41 8.55 -6.35 -8.60
C ASP A 41 8.84 -7.82 -8.29
N GLY A 42 8.57 -8.69 -9.27
CA GLY A 42 8.68 -10.15 -9.10
C GLY A 42 7.77 -10.68 -7.99
N ASN A 43 8.37 -11.01 -6.85
CA ASN A 43 7.68 -11.53 -5.67
C ASN A 43 7.39 -10.46 -4.61
N ARG A 44 7.73 -9.20 -4.86
CA ARG A 44 7.46 -8.09 -3.95
C ARG A 44 6.27 -7.29 -4.46
N ALA A 45 5.35 -6.98 -3.57
CA ALA A 45 4.24 -6.08 -3.88
C ALA A 45 4.08 -5.02 -2.80
N ILE A 46 3.68 -3.83 -3.24
CA ILE A 46 3.30 -2.73 -2.36
C ILE A 46 1.84 -2.41 -2.66
N ILE A 47 0.99 -2.60 -1.66
CA ILE A 47 -0.46 -2.38 -1.76
C ILE A 47 -0.83 -1.26 -0.81
N HIS A 48 -1.56 -0.29 -1.33
CA HIS A 48 -2.11 0.79 -0.55
C HIS A 48 -3.56 0.49 -0.15
N VAL A 49 -3.84 0.61 1.14
CA VAL A 49 -5.13 0.32 1.75
C VAL A 49 -5.55 1.42 2.72
N GLU A 50 -6.83 1.45 3.06
CA GLU A 50 -7.30 2.26 4.17
C GLU A 50 -6.67 1.77 5.47
N ARG A 51 -6.23 2.68 6.32
CA ARG A 51 -5.55 2.36 7.59
C ARG A 51 -6.36 1.41 8.46
N SER A 52 -7.66 1.66 8.55
CA SER A 52 -8.59 0.83 9.34
C SER A 52 -8.68 -0.61 8.84
N LYS A 53 -8.33 -0.86 7.57
CA LYS A 53 -8.39 -2.18 6.93
C LYS A 53 -7.01 -2.86 6.83
N GLY A 54 -5.93 -2.18 7.23
CA GLY A 54 -4.56 -2.68 7.06
C GLY A 54 -4.35 -4.09 7.63
N LEU A 55 -4.76 -4.30 8.89
CA LEU A 55 -4.64 -5.59 9.55
C LEU A 55 -5.55 -6.67 8.94
N GLU A 56 -6.80 -6.32 8.61
CA GLU A 56 -7.74 -7.27 8.00
C GLU A 56 -7.25 -7.74 6.64
N ILE A 57 -6.80 -6.81 5.80
CA ILE A 57 -6.27 -7.11 4.48
C ILE A 57 -4.99 -7.93 4.59
N ALA A 58 -4.08 -7.58 5.49
CA ALA A 58 -2.87 -8.34 5.74
C ALA A 58 -3.19 -9.80 6.13
N ALA A 59 -4.16 -10.01 7.04
CA ALA A 59 -4.61 -11.34 7.42
C ALA A 59 -5.18 -12.11 6.22
N LYS A 60 -6.00 -11.48 5.39
CA LYS A 60 -6.55 -12.09 4.16
C LYS A 60 -5.46 -12.45 3.14
N ILE A 61 -4.41 -11.65 3.04
CA ILE A 61 -3.26 -11.94 2.16
C ILE A 61 -2.48 -13.14 2.69
N LEU A 62 -2.22 -13.20 4.00
CA LEU A 62 -1.55 -14.32 4.65
C LEU A 62 -2.34 -15.64 4.55
N ASP A 63 -3.67 -15.56 4.58
CA ASP A 63 -4.55 -16.73 4.43
C ASP A 63 -4.55 -17.26 2.99
N LYS A 64 -4.52 -16.35 2.00
CA LYS A 64 -4.65 -16.71 0.59
C LYS A 64 -3.32 -17.02 -0.11
N PHE A 65 -2.21 -16.43 0.33
CA PHE A 65 -0.92 -16.53 -0.36
C PHE A 65 0.19 -17.00 0.57
N GLU A 66 1.18 -17.69 0.00
CA GLU A 66 2.42 -17.98 0.71
C GLU A 66 3.33 -16.75 0.76
N VAL A 67 3.25 -16.04 1.88
CA VAL A 67 4.04 -14.85 2.18
C VAL A 67 5.28 -15.24 2.99
N GLU A 68 6.45 -14.77 2.58
CA GLU A 68 7.68 -14.84 3.39
C GLU A 68 7.72 -13.74 4.45
N ASP A 69 7.32 -12.53 4.06
CA ASP A 69 7.32 -11.37 4.96
C ASP A 69 6.20 -10.40 4.61
N ILE A 70 5.64 -9.77 5.65
CA ILE A 70 4.58 -8.75 5.52
C ILE A 70 4.86 -7.59 6.48
N LEU A 71 4.94 -6.40 5.92
CA LEU A 71 5.18 -5.17 6.65
C LEU A 71 4.02 -4.20 6.41
N ILE A 72 3.42 -3.70 7.48
CA ILE A 72 2.39 -2.65 7.41
C ILE A 72 3.02 -1.35 7.89
N THR A 73 3.10 -0.35 7.01
CA THR A 73 3.69 0.95 7.31
C THR A 73 2.74 2.08 6.94
N GLU A 74 3.01 3.25 7.50
CA GLU A 74 2.42 4.48 7.00
C GLU A 74 3.13 4.89 5.69
N PRO A 75 2.41 5.43 4.70
CA PRO A 75 3.04 6.01 3.53
C PRO A 75 3.96 7.17 3.90
N ASP A 76 5.07 7.33 3.19
CA ASP A 76 5.92 8.49 3.37
C ASP A 76 5.29 9.75 2.79
N LEU A 77 5.54 10.89 3.45
CA LEU A 77 5.05 12.20 3.00
C LEU A 77 5.52 12.50 1.57
N GLU A 78 6.76 12.17 1.24
CA GLU A 78 7.35 12.41 -0.08
C GLU A 78 6.63 11.62 -1.19
N GLU A 79 6.28 10.36 -0.94
CA GLU A 79 5.53 9.54 -1.89
C GLU A 79 4.12 10.10 -2.14
N ILE A 80 3.48 10.67 -1.12
CA ILE A 80 2.20 11.33 -1.28
C ILE A 80 2.36 12.65 -2.03
N ILE A 81 3.37 13.44 -1.69
CA ILE A 81 3.67 14.67 -2.44
C ILE A 81 3.90 14.33 -3.91
N GLN A 82 4.68 13.31 -4.25
CA GLN A 82 4.85 12.85 -5.63
C GLN A 82 3.51 12.45 -6.26
N LYS A 83 2.62 11.76 -5.55
CA LYS A 83 1.30 11.43 -6.08
C LYS A 83 0.42 12.65 -6.38
N PHE A 84 0.51 13.71 -5.57
CA PHE A 84 -0.31 14.92 -5.72
C PHE A 84 0.31 15.98 -6.65
N TYR A 85 1.63 16.03 -6.75
CA TYR A 85 2.38 17.07 -7.49
C TYR A 85 3.19 16.52 -8.66
N GLY A 86 3.44 15.21 -8.73
CA GLY A 86 4.19 14.54 -9.78
C GLY A 86 3.36 14.35 -11.05
N THR A 87 3.17 15.43 -11.80
CA THR A 87 3.01 15.38 -13.25
C THR A 87 4.18 16.15 -13.84
N SER A 88 5.19 15.43 -14.33
CA SER A 88 6.20 15.90 -15.27
C SER A 88 6.79 14.69 -15.99
#